data_AF-A0A1H6ZSC4-F1
#
_entry.id   AF-A0A1H6ZSC4-F1
#
_cell.length_a   1.000
_cell.length_b   1.000
_cell.length_c   1.000
_cell.angle_alpha   90.00
_cell.angle_beta   90.00
_cell.angle_gamma   90.00
#
_symmetry.space_group_name_H-M   'P 1'
#
loop_
_entity.id
_entity.type
_entity.pdbx_description
1 polymer ?
#
loop_
_entity_poly.entity_id
_entity_poly.type
_entity_poly.pdbx_seq_one_letter_code
_entity_poly.pdbx_strand_id
1 'polypeptide(L)'
;MSTYFDYSPSIRRLIYTTNTVEGFHRQVRKVTKSKGAFTSDMALMKLVYLVTRRIEKKWASPLQNWGLTVQQLAIRFEGRLELDLKTES
;
A
#
# COMPACT_ATOMS: atom_id res chain seq x y z
N MET A 1 -25.13 7.34 -6.66
CA MET A 1 -23.83 7.98 -6.94
C MET A 1 -22.75 7.17 -6.22
N SER A 2 -21.58 6.98 -6.84
CA SER A 2 -20.49 6.16 -6.28
C SER A 2 -19.85 6.87 -5.08
N THR A 3 -19.69 6.16 -3.95
CA THR A 3 -19.04 6.62 -2.70
C THR A 3 -17.62 7.14 -2.91
N TYR A 4 -16.99 6.80 -4.05
CA TYR A 4 -15.69 7.29 -4.45
C TYR A 4 -15.62 8.82 -4.60
N PHE A 5 -16.69 9.46 -5.09
CA PHE A 5 -16.70 10.90 -5.33
C PHE A 5 -16.86 11.74 -4.05
N ASP A 6 -17.25 11.11 -2.95
CA ASP A 6 -17.37 11.74 -1.63
C ASP A 6 -16.00 12.02 -0.99
N TYR A 7 -14.92 11.47 -1.55
CA TYR A 7 -13.56 11.66 -1.05
C TYR A 7 -12.88 12.90 -1.64
N SER A 8 -12.01 13.54 -0.84
CA SER A 8 -11.18 14.65 -1.31
C SER A 8 -10.26 14.21 -2.47
N PRO A 9 -9.81 15.14 -3.34
CA PRO A 9 -8.90 14.81 -4.44
C PRO A 9 -7.64 14.04 -4.01
N SER A 10 -7.11 14.35 -2.82
CA SER A 10 -5.93 13.68 -2.25
C SER A 10 -6.21 12.21 -1.91
N ILE A 11 -7.37 11.92 -1.30
CA ILE A 11 -7.78 10.55 -0.98
C ILE A 11 -8.12 9.76 -2.24
N ARG A 12 -8.82 10.39 -3.19
CA ARG A 12 -9.10 9.77 -4.50
C ARG A 12 -7.80 9.37 -5.20
N ARG A 13 -6.81 10.26 -5.21
CA ARG A 13 -5.46 9.98 -5.73
C ARG A 13 -4.80 8.79 -5.07
N LEU A 14 -4.87 8.70 -3.74
CA LEU A 14 -4.37 7.54 -3.02
C LEU A 14 -5.06 6.24 -3.49
N ILE A 15 -6.38 6.25 -3.63
CA ILE A 15 -7.17 5.08 -4.02
C ILE A 15 -6.89 4.64 -5.46
N TYR A 16 -6.87 5.57 -6.42
CA TYR A 16 -6.69 5.23 -7.84
C TYR A 16 -5.23 4.96 -8.22
N THR A 17 -4.26 5.31 -7.37
CA THR A 17 -2.85 5.05 -7.67
C THR A 17 -2.56 3.56 -7.50
N THR A 18 -2.77 2.79 -8.56
CA THR A 18 -2.53 1.33 -8.62
C THR A 18 -1.05 0.96 -8.73
N ASN A 19 -0.14 1.93 -8.88
CA ASN A 19 1.30 1.72 -9.07
C ASN A 19 1.94 0.78 -8.03
N THR A 20 1.49 0.84 -6.76
CA THR A 20 2.00 -0.01 -5.69
C THR A 20 1.56 -1.46 -5.83
N VAL A 21 0.27 -1.69 -6.09
CA VAL A 21 -0.32 -3.02 -6.29
C VAL A 21 0.18 -3.66 -7.59
N GLU A 22 0.22 -2.90 -8.68
CA GLU A 22 0.78 -3.35 -9.96
C GLU A 22 2.27 -3.65 -9.84
N GLY A 23 3.02 -2.80 -9.14
CA GLY A 23 4.43 -3.00 -8.84
C GLY A 23 4.68 -4.28 -8.06
N PHE A 24 3.87 -4.54 -7.03
CA PHE A 24 3.91 -5.79 -6.27
C PHE A 24 3.64 -7.00 -7.17
N HIS A 25 2.53 -7.01 -7.91
CA HIS A 25 2.18 -8.10 -8.82
C HIS A 25 3.25 -8.35 -9.89
N ARG A 26 3.89 -7.29 -10.40
CA ARG A 26 4.99 -7.40 -11.36
C ARG A 26 6.20 -8.11 -10.75
N GLN A 27 6.57 -7.78 -9.51
CA GLN A 27 7.69 -8.44 -8.81
C GLN A 27 7.37 -9.92 -8.54
N VAL A 28 6.16 -10.23 -8.07
CA VAL A 28 5.73 -11.61 -7.85
C VAL A 28 5.79 -12.41 -9.16
N ARG A 29 5.17 -11.90 -10.24
CA ARG A 29 5.19 -12.54 -11.57
C ARG A 29 6.60 -12.73 -12.12
N LYS A 30 7.49 -11.76 -11.89
CA LYS A 30 8.90 -11.86 -12.32
C LYS A 30 9.60 -13.07 -11.71
N VAL A 31 9.38 -13.32 -10.42
CA VAL A 31 10.06 -14.39 -9.68
C VAL A 31 9.39 -15.75 -9.90
N THR A 32 8.08 -15.78 -10.09
CA THR A 32 7.36 -17.03 -10.40
C THR A 32 7.56 -17.47 -11.84
N LYS A 33 7.63 -16.55 -12.82
CA LYS A 33 7.83 -16.89 -14.24
C LYS A 33 9.16 -17.61 -14.52
N SER A 34 10.22 -17.28 -13.78
CA SER A 34 11.53 -17.92 -13.94
C SER A 34 11.66 -19.26 -13.24
N LYS A 35 10.70 -19.59 -12.35
CA LYS A 35 10.73 -20.85 -11.59
C LYS A 35 9.80 -21.84 -12.29
N GLY A 36 10.29 -23.05 -12.57
CA GLY A 36 9.50 -24.13 -13.14
C GLY A 36 8.39 -24.60 -12.18
N ALA A 37 7.90 -25.83 -12.35
CA ALA A 37 6.90 -26.39 -11.46
C ALA A 37 7.38 -26.37 -9.99
N PHE A 38 6.51 -25.95 -9.07
CA PHE A 38 6.78 -26.00 -7.64
C PHE A 38 6.61 -27.43 -7.15
N THR A 39 7.51 -27.89 -6.28
CA THR A 39 7.48 -29.23 -5.71
C THR A 39 6.46 -29.39 -4.58
N SER A 40 5.97 -28.29 -4.02
CA SER A 40 4.90 -28.24 -3.00
C SER A 40 4.34 -26.82 -2.87
N ASP A 41 3.12 -26.69 -2.36
CA ASP A 41 2.49 -25.40 -2.06
C ASP A 41 3.29 -24.60 -1.03
N MET A 42 3.92 -25.28 -0.06
CA MET A 42 4.80 -24.65 0.93
C MET A 42 6.02 -23.98 0.28
N ALA A 43 6.58 -24.58 -0.78
CA ALA A 43 7.69 -23.99 -1.52
C ALA A 43 7.27 -22.70 -2.26
N LEU A 44 6.04 -22.67 -2.80
CA LEU A 44 5.45 -21.47 -3.38
C LEU A 44 5.22 -20.38 -2.33
N MET A 45 4.63 -20.73 -1.19
CA MET A 45 4.37 -19.77 -0.11
C MET A 45 5.65 -19.15 0.45
N LYS A 46 6.70 -19.96 0.66
CA LYS A 46 8.03 -19.47 1.06
C LYS A 46 8.62 -18.50 0.03
N LEU A 47 8.46 -18.79 -1.26
CA LEU A 47 8.93 -17.90 -2.32
C LEU A 47 8.20 -16.54 -2.26
N VAL A 48 6.87 -16.56 -2.18
CA VAL A 48 6.06 -15.33 -2.09
C VAL A 48 6.47 -14.52 -0.86
N TYR A 49 6.62 -15.17 0.29
CA TYR A 49 7.10 -14.51 1.52
C TYR A 49 8.45 -13.81 1.34
N LEU A 50 9.43 -14.48 0.73
CA LEU A 50 10.75 -13.89 0.47
C LEU A 50 10.68 -12.71 -0.49
N VAL A 51 9.80 -12.76 -1.50
CA VAL A 51 9.55 -11.65 -2.42
C VAL A 51 8.93 -10.47 -1.68
N THR A 52 7.92 -10.71 -0.85
CA THR A 52 7.26 -9.69 -0.03
C THR A 52 8.28 -8.99 0.87
N ARG A 53 9.11 -9.73 1.63
CA ARG A 53 10.18 -9.12 2.45
C ARG A 53 11.16 -8.27 1.65
N ARG A 54 11.46 -8.66 0.41
CA ARG A 54 12.34 -7.87 -0.48
C ARG A 54 11.67 -6.58 -0.95
N ILE A 55 10.36 -6.62 -1.21
CA ILE A 55 9.56 -5.46 -1.62
C ILE A 55 9.42 -4.49 -0.44
N GLU A 56 9.10 -4.99 0.74
CA GLU A 56 8.98 -4.20 1.98
C GLU A 56 10.23 -3.36 2.25
N LYS A 57 11.43 -3.92 2.04
CA LYS A 57 12.70 -3.18 2.17
C LYS A 57 12.81 -1.95 1.25
N LYS A 58 12.08 -1.94 0.13
CA LYS A 58 12.04 -0.80 -0.80
C LYS A 58 10.90 0.18 -0.50
N TRP A 59 9.90 -0.23 0.28
CA TRP A 59 8.76 0.59 0.69
C TRP A 59 9.07 1.43 1.93
N ALA A 60 10.29 1.97 2.01
CA ALA A 60 10.70 2.88 3.07
C ALA A 60 10.42 4.35 2.72
N SER A 61 10.19 4.67 1.44
CA SER A 61 9.95 6.03 1.01
C SER A 61 8.56 6.52 1.46
N PRO A 62 8.46 7.72 2.03
CA PRO A 62 7.18 8.28 2.44
C PRO A 62 6.27 8.52 1.24
N LEU A 63 4.97 8.34 1.43
CA LEU A 63 3.98 8.64 0.40
C LEU A 63 3.96 10.14 0.11
N GLN A 64 3.88 10.49 -1.18
CA GLN A 64 3.79 11.88 -1.60
C GLN A 64 2.53 12.53 -1.01
N ASN A 65 2.68 13.72 -0.42
CA ASN A 65 1.59 14.47 0.21
C ASN A 65 0.82 13.69 1.30
N TRP A 66 1.51 12.77 1.99
CA TRP A 66 0.88 11.96 3.05
C TRP A 66 0.28 12.80 4.16
N GLY A 67 0.99 13.84 4.65
CA GLY A 67 0.50 14.71 5.72
C GLY A 67 -0.84 15.37 5.42
N LEU A 68 -1.04 15.88 4.20
CA LEU A 68 -2.31 16.45 3.75
C LEU A 68 -3.40 15.37 3.66
N THR A 69 -3.05 14.21 3.09
CA THR A 69 -4.01 13.11 2.89
C THR A 69 -4.51 12.55 4.21
N VAL A 70 -3.62 12.42 5.18
CA VAL A 70 -3.90 11.96 6.54
C VAL A 70 -4.79 12.93 7.31
N GLN A 71 -4.56 14.24 7.21
CA GLN A 71 -5.44 15.25 7.79
C GLN A 71 -6.87 15.16 7.22
N GLN A 72 -6.99 15.01 5.89
CA GLN A 72 -8.29 14.84 5.24
C GLN A 72 -9.00 13.55 5.67
N LEU A 73 -8.24 12.46 5.88
CA LEU A 73 -8.77 11.22 6.43
C LEU A 73 -9.25 11.38 7.88
N ALA A 74 -8.48 12.07 8.72
CA ALA A 74 -8.84 12.32 10.12
C ALA A 74 -10.13 13.14 10.24
N ILE A 75 -10.30 14.18 9.40
CA ILE A 75 -11.54 14.97 9.35
C ILE A 75 -12.72 14.12 8.88
N ARG A 76 -12.53 13.31 7.82
CA ARG A 76 -13.62 12.49 7.24
C ARG A 76 -14.05 11.35 8.17
N PHE A 77 -13.10 10.80 8.94
CA PHE A 77 -13.28 9.68 9.85
C PHE A 77 -12.98 10.11 11.30
N GLU A 78 -13.66 11.17 11.73
CA GLU A 78 -13.52 11.72 13.07
C GLU A 78 -13.69 10.63 14.15
N GLY A 79 -12.81 10.65 15.16
CA GLY A 79 -12.80 9.65 16.24
C GLY A 79 -12.27 8.26 15.87
N ARG A 80 -11.84 8.02 14.61
CA ARG A 80 -11.23 6.75 14.20
C ARG A 80 -9.72 6.83 13.96
N LEU A 81 -9.20 8.04 13.77
CA LEU A 81 -7.80 8.27 13.45
C LEU A 81 -7.23 9.35 14.37
N GLU A 82 -6.50 8.94 15.39
CA GLU A 82 -5.77 9.85 16.26
C GLU A 82 -4.48 10.27 15.56
N LEU A 83 -4.38 11.56 15.25
CA LEU A 83 -3.13 12.15 14.78
C LEU A 83 -2.33 12.55 16.01
N ASP A 84 -1.11 12.02 16.15
CA ASP A 84 -0.11 12.53 17.11
C ASP A 84 0.38 13.90 16.63
N LEU A 85 -0.51 14.89 16.71
CA LEU A 85 -0.18 16.29 16.58
C LEU A 85 0.34 16.70 17.96
N LYS A 86 1.67 16.68 18.13
CA LYS A 86 2.31 17.31 19.29
C LYS A 86 1.79 18.74 19.38
N THR A 87 0.85 18.94 20.29
CA THR A 87 0.31 20.26 20.60
C THR A 87 1.28 20.79 21.66
N GLU A 88 2.45 21.26 21.22
CA GLU A 88 3.35 21.97 22.12
C GLU A 88 2.59 23.21 22.63
N SER A 89 2.26 23.18 23.93
CA SER A 89 1.74 24.31 24.71
C SER A 89 2.86 24.88 25.56
#